data_AF-A0A497LF55-F1
#
_entry.id   AF-A0A497LF55-F1
#
_cell.length_a   1.000
_cell.length_b   1.000
_cell.length_c   1.000
_cell.angle_alpha   90.00
_cell.angle_beta   90.00
_cell.angle_gamma   90.00
#
_symmetry.space_group_name_H-M   'P 1'
#
loop_
_entity.id
_entity.type
_entity.pdbx_description
1 polymer ?
#
loop_
_entity_poly.entity_id
_entity_poly.type
_entity_poly.pdbx_seq_one_letter_code
_entity_poly.pdbx_strand_id
1 'polypeptide(L)'
;MEREDLHEGRDPETGSLLVDIGRLAERLSEILAAAKPGQLFVVEGHYAHDVVPPDRLLMAFVLRKSPYELKCVLTSRGYKGRKLYENLQAEILDVCLWEAVRAYGAERVYEVDTTGRRPGEVVAELLEALKARRGRVGVVDWLGMLERDGRLEEFFSA
;
A
#
# COMPACT_ATOMS: atom_id res chain seq x y z
N MET A 1 9.13 -4.36 -15.25
CA MET A 1 8.34 -5.58 -15.50
C MET A 1 8.61 -6.13 -16.89
N GLU A 2 8.12 -5.55 -18.00
CA GLU A 2 8.36 -6.10 -19.36
C GLU A 2 9.84 -6.12 -19.77
N ARG A 3 10.58 -5.06 -19.44
CA ARG A 3 12.01 -4.93 -19.75
C ARG A 3 12.91 -5.95 -19.03
N GLU A 4 12.42 -6.53 -17.94
CA GLU A 4 13.16 -7.46 -17.08
C GLU A 4 12.48 -8.83 -16.96
N ASP A 5 11.44 -9.12 -17.77
CA ASP A 5 10.68 -10.39 -17.75
C ASP A 5 10.18 -10.81 -16.35
N LEU A 6 9.75 -9.83 -15.54
CA LEU A 6 9.23 -10.04 -14.18
C LEU A 6 7.71 -10.29 -14.17
N HIS A 7 7.21 -11.04 -15.15
CA HIS A 7 5.79 -11.34 -15.30
C HIS A 7 5.57 -12.77 -15.76
N GLU A 8 4.47 -13.38 -15.32
CA GLU A 8 4.06 -14.72 -15.78
C GLU A 8 3.24 -14.67 -17.08
N GLY A 9 2.84 -13.47 -17.51
CA GLY A 9 2.07 -13.27 -18.72
C GLY A 9 1.17 -12.03 -18.64
N ARG A 10 0.12 -12.01 -19.46
CA ARG A 10 -0.94 -10.99 -19.41
C ARG A 10 -2.26 -11.62 -19.06
N ASP A 11 -3.00 -10.95 -18.19
CA ASP A 11 -4.40 -11.23 -17.91
C ASP A 11 -5.21 -11.08 -19.22
N PRO A 12 -5.91 -12.13 -19.66
CA PRO A 12 -6.64 -12.13 -20.94
C PRO A 12 -7.91 -11.26 -20.93
N GLU A 13 -8.47 -10.93 -19.77
CA GLU A 13 -9.66 -10.08 -19.64
C GLU A 13 -9.30 -8.61 -19.49
N THR A 14 -8.26 -8.31 -18.72
CA THR A 14 -7.89 -6.92 -18.39
C THR A 14 -6.70 -6.39 -19.19
N GLY A 15 -5.95 -7.28 -19.85
CA GLY A 15 -4.72 -6.95 -20.58
C GLY A 15 -3.54 -6.55 -19.69
N SER A 16 -3.71 -6.65 -18.36
CA SER A 16 -2.69 -6.30 -17.36
C SER A 16 -1.60 -7.36 -17.25
N LEU A 17 -0.40 -7.01 -16.79
CA LEU A 17 0.68 -7.97 -16.59
C LEU A 17 0.46 -8.73 -15.28
N LEU A 18 0.52 -10.06 -15.33
CA LEU A 18 0.54 -10.92 -14.14
C LEU A 18 1.93 -10.87 -13.53
N VAL A 19 2.07 -10.29 -12.35
CA VAL A 19 3.38 -10.08 -11.71
C VAL A 19 3.91 -11.40 -11.16
N ASP A 20 5.14 -11.75 -11.53
CA ASP A 20 5.87 -12.86 -10.90
C ASP A 20 6.51 -12.34 -9.60
N ILE A 21 5.83 -12.59 -8.48
CA ILE A 21 6.24 -12.12 -7.16
C ILE A 21 7.57 -12.75 -6.74
N GLY A 22 7.82 -14.01 -7.12
CA GLY A 22 9.06 -14.72 -6.80
C GLY A 22 10.26 -14.06 -7.48
N ARG A 23 10.18 -13.86 -8.79
CA ARG A 23 11.23 -13.15 -9.55
C ARG A 23 11.44 -11.73 -9.07
N LEU A 24 10.36 -11.03 -8.69
CA LEU A 24 10.46 -9.67 -8.16
C LEU A 24 11.21 -9.63 -6.82
N ALA A 25 10.95 -10.60 -5.93
CA ALA A 25 11.64 -10.74 -4.66
C ALA A 25 13.13 -11.11 -4.84
N GLU A 26 13.44 -12.01 -5.77
CA GLU A 26 14.82 -12.36 -6.14
C GLU A 26 15.57 -11.13 -6.66
N ARG A 27 14.96 -10.41 -7.61
CA ARG A 27 15.55 -9.21 -8.19
C ARG A 27 15.81 -8.12 -7.16
N LEU A 28 14.86 -7.92 -6.24
CA LEU A 28 15.04 -7.00 -5.14
C LEU A 28 16.19 -7.43 -4.23
N SER A 29 16.30 -8.73 -3.93
CA SER A 29 17.38 -9.29 -3.12
C SER A 29 18.76 -9.05 -3.74
N GLU A 30 18.90 -9.17 -5.06
CA GLU A 30 20.13 -8.83 -5.78
C GLU A 30 20.50 -7.35 -5.64
N ILE A 31 19.53 -6.46 -5.80
CA ILE A 31 19.72 -5.01 -5.66
C ILE A 31 20.18 -4.67 -4.24
N LEU A 32 19.55 -5.28 -3.23
CA LEU A 32 19.90 -5.09 -1.83
C LEU A 32 21.28 -5.68 -1.49
N ALA A 33 21.67 -6.79 -2.11
CA ALA A 33 22.99 -7.41 -1.91
C ALA A 33 24.12 -6.58 -2.53
N ALA A 34 23.87 -5.89 -3.64
CA ALA A 34 24.82 -4.99 -4.29
C ALA A 34 24.92 -3.61 -3.63
N ALA A 35 24.09 -3.34 -2.62
CA ALA A 35 24.02 -2.04 -1.95
C ALA A 35 25.28 -1.74 -1.12
N LYS A 36 25.63 -0.45 -1.04
CA LYS A 36 26.71 -0.01 -0.13
C LYS A 36 26.26 -0.13 1.33
N PRO A 37 27.17 -0.39 2.28
CA PRO A 37 26.83 -0.38 3.71
C PRO A 37 26.14 0.92 4.12
N GLY A 38 24.99 0.82 4.78
CA GLY A 38 24.19 1.96 5.24
C GLY A 38 23.32 2.63 4.16
N GLN A 39 23.31 2.14 2.92
CA GLN A 39 22.41 2.63 1.89
C GLN A 39 20.96 2.26 2.19
N LEU A 40 20.07 3.24 2.13
CA LEU A 40 18.63 3.08 2.35
C LEU A 40 17.89 3.01 1.02
N PHE A 41 16.82 2.21 1.00
CA PHE A 41 15.93 2.06 -0.14
C PHE A 41 14.50 2.37 0.30
N VAL A 42 13.75 3.02 -0.59
CA VAL A 42 12.30 3.16 -0.48
C VAL A 42 11.71 2.26 -1.55
N VAL A 43 10.93 1.27 -1.11
CA VAL A 43 10.21 0.36 -2.01
C VAL A 43 8.74 0.78 -2.00
N GLU A 44 8.22 1.13 -3.17
CA GLU A 44 6.83 1.53 -3.37
C GLU A 44 6.12 0.48 -4.21
N GLY A 45 4.94 0.05 -3.78
CA GLY A 45 4.06 -0.84 -4.54
C GLY A 45 3.12 -1.61 -3.62
N HIS A 46 1.95 -2.02 -4.11
CA HIS A 46 0.99 -2.80 -3.33
C HIS A 46 1.50 -4.21 -3.00
N TYR A 47 2.45 -4.75 -3.76
CA TYR A 47 3.16 -6.01 -3.45
C TYR A 47 4.42 -5.82 -2.59
N ALA A 48 4.72 -4.60 -2.12
CA ALA A 48 5.96 -4.36 -1.37
C ALA A 48 6.07 -5.28 -0.14
N HIS A 49 4.94 -5.61 0.48
CA HIS A 49 4.86 -6.49 1.64
C HIS A 49 5.20 -7.96 1.33
N ASP A 50 4.99 -8.40 0.09
CA ASP A 50 5.30 -9.77 -0.36
C ASP A 50 6.75 -9.93 -0.85
N VAL A 51 7.36 -8.84 -1.32
CA VAL A 51 8.70 -8.90 -1.95
C VAL A 51 9.83 -8.45 -1.04
N VAL A 52 9.58 -7.56 -0.08
CA VAL A 52 10.61 -7.10 0.86
C VAL A 52 10.72 -8.13 1.98
N PRO A 53 11.88 -8.80 2.14
CA PRO A 53 12.01 -9.82 3.17
C PRO A 53 12.05 -9.17 4.57
N PRO A 54 11.37 -9.77 5.59
CA PRO A 54 11.21 -9.14 6.91
C PRO A 54 12.50 -8.82 7.66
N ASP A 55 13.62 -9.49 7.37
CA ASP A 55 14.95 -9.25 7.96
C ASP A 55 15.62 -7.99 7.39
N ARG A 56 15.23 -7.55 6.19
CA ARG A 56 15.73 -6.34 5.53
C ARG A 56 14.83 -5.13 5.72
N LEU A 57 13.64 -5.32 6.30
CA LEU A 57 12.70 -4.25 6.54
C LEU A 57 13.13 -3.38 7.74
N LEU A 58 13.21 -2.07 7.49
CA LEU A 58 13.42 -1.06 8.54
C LEU A 58 12.11 -0.60 9.19
N MET A 59 11.11 -0.32 8.36
CA MET A 59 9.75 0.09 8.76
C MET A 59 8.87 0.01 7.52
N ALA A 60 7.61 -0.39 7.67
CA ALA A 60 6.60 -0.33 6.61
C ALA A 60 5.64 0.84 6.90
N PHE A 61 5.39 1.67 5.89
CA PHE A 61 4.45 2.78 6.00
C PHE A 61 3.18 2.46 5.21
N VAL A 62 2.02 2.52 5.86
CA VAL A 62 0.72 2.32 5.22
C VAL A 62 0.00 3.66 5.17
N LEU A 63 -0.11 4.21 3.95
CA LEU A 63 -0.79 5.47 3.71
C LEU A 63 -2.29 5.21 3.57
N ARG A 64 -3.08 5.79 4.46
CA ARG A 64 -4.55 5.71 4.46
C ARG A 64 -5.15 6.98 3.92
N LYS A 65 -6.32 6.86 3.29
CA LYS A 65 -7.06 8.04 2.78
C LYS A 65 -8.55 7.78 2.84
N SER A 66 -9.31 8.79 3.28
CA SER A 66 -10.76 8.73 3.32
C SER A 66 -11.33 8.23 1.99
N PRO A 67 -12.25 7.24 2.00
CA PRO A 67 -12.87 6.71 0.79
C PRO A 67 -13.48 7.79 -0.13
N TYR A 68 -13.96 8.89 0.46
CA TYR A 68 -14.51 10.03 -0.28
C TYR A 68 -13.45 10.76 -1.10
N GLU A 69 -12.31 11.09 -0.49
CA GLU A 69 -11.19 11.73 -1.20
C GLU A 69 -10.53 10.75 -2.17
N LEU A 70 -10.37 9.48 -1.76
CA LEU A 70 -9.76 8.45 -2.58
C LEU A 70 -10.56 8.21 -3.87
N LYS A 71 -11.90 8.21 -3.79
CA LYS A 71 -12.79 8.11 -4.97
C LYS A 71 -12.50 9.23 -5.97
N CYS A 72 -12.39 10.46 -5.49
CA CYS A 72 -12.05 11.61 -6.34
C CYS A 72 -10.67 11.45 -7.00
N VAL A 73 -9.66 11.05 -6.22
CA VAL A 73 -8.30 10.82 -6.71
C VAL A 73 -8.28 9.74 -7.79
N LEU A 74 -8.89 8.58 -7.54
CA LEU A 74 -8.91 7.46 -8.48
C LEU A 74 -9.69 7.80 -9.76
N THR A 75 -10.84 8.46 -9.64
CA THR A 75 -11.60 8.93 -10.81
C THR A 75 -10.80 9.94 -11.63
N SER A 76 -10.06 10.86 -11.00
CA SER A 76 -9.19 11.80 -11.73
C SER A 76 -8.05 11.12 -12.49
N ARG A 77 -7.62 9.94 -12.02
CA ARG A 77 -6.66 9.05 -12.70
C ARG A 77 -7.31 8.17 -13.78
N GLY A 78 -8.60 8.35 -14.04
CA GLY A 78 -9.35 7.62 -15.07
C GLY A 78 -9.87 6.25 -14.64
N TYR A 79 -9.81 5.91 -13.34
CA TYR A 79 -10.35 4.64 -12.85
C TYR A 79 -11.88 4.69 -12.86
N LYS A 80 -12.52 3.61 -13.31
CA LYS A 80 -13.98 3.51 -13.49
C LYS A 80 -14.48 2.10 -13.16
N GLY A 81 -15.79 1.99 -12.94
CA GLY A 81 -16.49 0.73 -12.74
C GLY A 81 -15.82 -0.13 -11.67
N ARG A 82 -15.76 -1.44 -11.91
CA ARG A 82 -15.21 -2.44 -11.00
C ARG A 82 -13.83 -2.06 -10.43
N LYS A 83 -12.89 -1.65 -11.28
CA LYS A 83 -11.52 -1.28 -10.85
C LYS A 83 -11.50 -0.16 -9.81
N LEU A 84 -12.37 0.85 -9.98
CA LEU A 84 -12.50 1.95 -9.01
C LEU A 84 -12.99 1.42 -7.67
N TYR A 85 -14.06 0.63 -7.69
CA TYR A 85 -14.69 0.13 -6.47
C TYR A 85 -13.85 -0.91 -5.74
N GLU A 86 -13.14 -1.80 -6.45
CA GLU A 86 -12.20 -2.74 -5.82
C GLU A 86 -11.12 -2.01 -5.01
N ASN A 87 -10.56 -0.92 -5.55
CA ASN A 87 -9.57 -0.12 -4.81
C ASN A 87 -10.17 0.61 -3.61
N LEU A 88 -11.42 1.10 -3.73
CA LEU A 88 -12.11 1.76 -2.62
C LEU A 88 -12.48 0.78 -1.51
N GLN A 89 -13.00 -0.38 -1.87
CA GLN A 89 -13.37 -1.44 -0.93
C GLN A 89 -12.14 -1.98 -0.22
N ALA A 90 -11.02 -2.17 -0.93
CA ALA A 90 -9.76 -2.58 -0.33
C ALA A 90 -9.26 -1.56 0.72
N GLU A 91 -9.40 -0.26 0.46
CA GLU A 91 -9.09 0.78 1.45
C GLU A 91 -10.05 0.74 2.64
N ILE A 92 -11.35 0.55 2.40
CA ILE A 92 -12.37 0.51 3.47
C ILE A 92 -12.17 -0.69 4.40
N LEU A 93 -11.78 -1.83 3.83
CA LEU A 93 -11.58 -3.10 4.55
C LEU A 93 -10.16 -3.26 5.11
N ASP A 94 -9.36 -2.20 5.13
CA ASP A 94 -7.98 -2.21 5.66
C ASP A 94 -7.06 -3.25 5.01
N VAL A 95 -7.30 -3.66 3.75
CA VAL A 95 -6.60 -4.80 3.13
C VAL A 95 -5.08 -4.61 3.16
N CYS A 96 -4.58 -3.48 2.66
CA CYS A 96 -3.13 -3.22 2.65
C CYS A 96 -2.52 -3.08 4.05
N LEU A 97 -3.29 -2.58 5.02
CA LEU A 97 -2.83 -2.51 6.42
C LEU A 97 -2.70 -3.91 7.00
N TRP A 98 -3.73 -4.74 6.82
CA TRP A 98 -3.74 -6.11 7.30
C TRP A 98 -2.61 -6.94 6.69
N GLU A 99 -2.39 -6.83 5.38
CA GLU A 99 -1.29 -7.49 4.68
C GLU A 99 0.08 -7.09 5.25
N ALA A 100 0.32 -5.79 5.44
CA ALA A 100 1.57 -5.29 6.01
C ALA A 100 1.78 -5.78 7.45
N VAL A 101 0.74 -5.75 8.29
CA VAL A 101 0.81 -6.24 9.68
C VAL A 101 1.04 -7.75 9.72
N ARG A 102 0.40 -8.51 8.84
CA ARG A 102 0.59 -9.96 8.73
C ARG A 102 2.02 -10.30 8.31
N ALA A 103 2.61 -9.54 7.39
CA ALA A 103 3.96 -9.78 6.90
C ALA A 103 5.04 -9.38 7.92
N TYR A 104 4.84 -8.28 8.65
CA TYR A 104 5.91 -7.63 9.39
C TYR A 104 5.69 -7.46 10.89
N GLY A 105 4.46 -7.64 11.38
CA GLY A 105 4.10 -7.33 12.76
C GLY A 105 3.76 -5.85 12.95
N ALA A 106 2.81 -5.58 13.86
CA ALA A 106 2.29 -4.23 14.11
C ALA A 106 3.35 -3.26 14.66
N GLU A 107 4.41 -3.78 15.29
CA GLU A 107 5.50 -2.99 15.86
C GLU A 107 6.42 -2.37 14.80
N ARG A 108 6.40 -2.88 13.56
CA ARG A 108 7.18 -2.39 12.42
C ARG A 108 6.35 -1.71 11.34
N VAL A 109 5.03 -1.67 11.51
CA VAL A 109 4.09 -1.01 10.59
C VAL A 109 3.65 0.32 11.18
N TYR A 110 3.71 1.37 10.38
CA TYR A 110 3.24 2.70 10.72
C TYR A 110 2.13 3.14 9.76
N GLU A 111 0.93 3.18 10.27
CA GLU A 111 -0.26 3.67 9.61
C GLU A 111 -0.38 5.19 9.75
N VAL A 112 -0.66 5.88 8.65
CA VAL A 112 -0.84 7.33 8.62
C VAL A 112 -2.06 7.69 7.79
N ASP A 113 -2.94 8.52 8.35
CA ASP A 113 -4.01 9.16 7.59
C ASP A 113 -3.47 10.36 6.80
N THR A 114 -3.72 10.37 5.50
CA THR A 114 -3.31 11.42 4.55
C THR A 114 -4.48 12.28 4.08
N THR A 115 -5.68 12.09 4.65
CA THR A 115 -6.91 12.84 4.31
C THR A 115 -6.72 14.33 4.59
N GLY A 116 -6.97 15.18 3.61
CA GLY A 116 -6.82 16.64 3.73
C GLY A 116 -5.40 17.16 4.01
N ARG A 117 -4.37 16.31 3.97
CA ARG A 117 -2.98 16.67 4.34
C ARG A 117 -2.09 16.89 3.12
N ARG A 118 -1.09 17.76 3.25
CA ARG A 118 -0.08 17.96 2.20
C ARG A 118 1.04 16.92 2.30
N PRO A 119 1.67 16.54 1.18
CA PRO A 119 2.75 15.55 1.17
C PRO A 119 3.90 15.88 2.14
N GLY A 120 4.31 17.15 2.24
CA GLY A 120 5.39 17.57 3.15
C GLY A 120 5.08 17.32 4.63
N GLU A 121 3.82 17.45 5.03
CA GLU A 121 3.38 17.20 6.41
C GLU A 121 3.40 15.71 6.73
N VAL A 122 3.00 14.87 5.77
CA VAL A 122 3.05 13.41 5.92
C VAL A 122 4.50 12.94 5.97
N VAL A 123 5.36 13.40 5.04
CA VAL A 123 6.78 13.01 5.01
C VAL A 123 7.49 13.38 6.31
N ALA A 124 7.24 14.57 6.86
CA ALA A 124 7.81 14.98 8.14
C ALA A 124 7.43 14.01 9.28
N GLU A 125 6.16 13.60 9.36
CA GLU A 125 5.71 12.61 10.34
C GLU A 125 6.38 11.25 10.14
N LEU A 126 6.45 10.76 8.89
CA LEU A 126 7.05 9.46 8.60
C LEU A 126 8.55 9.41 8.94
N LEU A 127 9.27 10.51 8.74
CA LEU A 127 10.67 10.61 9.13
C LEU A 127 10.87 10.56 10.64
N GLU A 128 9.99 11.21 11.42
CA GLU A 128 10.03 11.13 12.88
C GLU A 128 9.67 9.73 13.37
N ALA A 129 8.67 9.08 12.77
CA ALA A 129 8.33 7.69 13.04
C ALA A 129 9.51 6.74 12.76
N LEU A 130 10.20 6.93 11.64
CA LEU A 130 11.37 6.14 11.25
C LEU A 130 12.51 6.27 12.26
N LYS A 131 12.78 7.48 12.74
CA LYS A 131 13.79 7.74 13.78
C LYS A 131 13.41 7.08 15.10
N ALA A 132 12.14 7.16 15.49
CA ALA A 132 11.63 6.61 16.74
C ALA A 132 11.48 5.08 16.72
N ARG A 133 11.50 4.43 15.55
CA ARG A 133 11.38 2.97 15.38
C ARG A 133 10.16 2.37 16.07
N ARG A 134 9.04 3.09 16.00
CA ARG A 134 7.80 2.71 16.69
C ARG A 134 6.67 2.53 15.69
N GLY A 135 6.11 1.32 15.62
CA GLY A 135 4.89 1.05 14.89
C GLY A 135 3.65 1.71 15.51
N ARG A 136 2.63 1.90 14.68
CA ARG A 136 1.35 2.53 15.00
C ARG A 136 0.32 2.00 14.01
N VAL A 137 -0.74 1.36 14.49
CA VAL A 137 -1.83 0.82 13.67
C VAL A 137 -3.17 1.03 14.38
N GLY A 138 -4.28 0.97 13.63
CA GLY A 138 -5.63 1.25 14.13
C GLY A 138 -5.90 2.75 14.27
N VAL A 139 -5.34 3.58 13.38
CA VAL A 139 -5.50 5.04 13.42
C VAL A 139 -6.82 5.49 12.79
N VAL A 140 -7.32 4.73 11.81
CA VAL A 140 -8.57 5.03 11.10
C VAL A 140 -9.50 3.81 11.12
N ASP A 141 -10.80 4.07 11.04
CA ASP A 141 -11.86 3.07 10.87
C ASP A 141 -12.84 3.59 9.80
N TRP A 142 -12.54 3.30 8.54
CA TRP A 142 -13.36 3.75 7.42
C TRP A 142 -14.67 2.98 7.31
N LEU A 143 -14.67 1.69 7.65
CA LEU A 143 -15.87 0.87 7.64
C LEU A 143 -16.89 1.40 8.65
N GLY A 144 -16.47 1.58 9.91
CA GLY A 144 -17.33 2.15 10.95
C GLY A 144 -17.70 3.60 10.68
N MET A 145 -16.87 4.38 9.98
CA MET A 145 -17.25 5.71 9.48
C MET A 145 -18.40 5.62 8.48
N LEU A 146 -18.31 4.75 7.47
CA LEU A 146 -19.35 4.61 6.45
C LEU A 146 -20.66 4.04 7.00
N GLU A 147 -20.59 3.13 7.96
CA GLU A 147 -21.78 2.62 8.67
C GLU A 147 -22.49 3.75 9.41
N ARG A 148 -21.75 4.56 10.19
CA ARG A 148 -22.31 5.70 10.91
C ARG A 148 -22.92 6.75 9.98
N ASP A 149 -22.31 6.96 8.82
CA ASP A 149 -22.80 7.91 7.83
C ASP A 149 -23.96 7.36 6.98
N GLY A 150 -24.32 6.06 7.13
CA GLY A 150 -25.36 5.41 6.34
C GLY A 150 -25.01 5.28 4.85
N ARG A 151 -23.71 5.26 4.52
CA ARG A 151 -23.19 5.31 3.14
C ARG A 151 -22.49 4.04 2.70
N LEU A 152 -22.57 2.97 3.49
CA LEU A 152 -21.93 1.69 3.18
C LEU A 152 -22.35 1.14 1.81
N GLU A 153 -23.65 1.19 1.51
CA GLU A 153 -24.22 0.74 0.22
C GLU A 153 -23.63 1.46 -1.00
N GLU A 154 -23.16 2.71 -0.84
CA GLU A 154 -22.54 3.46 -1.95
C GLU A 154 -21.24 2.80 -2.45
N PHE A 155 -20.60 1.99 -1.61
CA PHE A 155 -19.31 1.36 -1.88
C PHE A 155 -19.40 -0.15 -2.06
N PHE A 156 -20.40 -0.83 -1.49
CA PHE A 156 -20.51 -2.30 -1.51
C PHE A 156 -21.65 -2.85 -2.36
N SER A 157 -22.50 -2.00 -2.94
CA SER A 157 -23.67 -2.43 -3.73
C SER A 157 -23.48 -2.22 -5.23
N ALA A 158 -22.24 -1.99 -5.66
CA ALA A 158 -21.82 -1.73 -7.04
C ALA A 158 -21.37 -3.00 -7.78
#